data_AF-A0A0D2RKN9-F1
#
_entry.id   AF-A0A0D2RKN9-F1
#
_cell.length_a   1.000
_cell.length_b   1.000
_cell.length_c   1.000
_cell.angle_alpha   90.00
_cell.angle_beta   90.00
_cell.angle_gamma   90.00
#
_symmetry.space_group_name_H-M   'P 1'
#
loop_
_entity.id
_entity.type
_entity.pdbx_description
1 polymer ?
#
loop_
_entity_poly.entity_id
_entity_poly.type
_entity_poly.pdbx_seq_one_letter_code
_entity_poly.pdbx_strand_id
1 'polypeptide(L)'
;MSSSSFPLVFIFCFSILLLLMSTSMQTVSAATTNKACLKTYKKFIKSACNSTTYPKVCYKALSPSASAIKTDTNKLCSIALSFTLNATYNASSSIDSLSKMKGLSPSEKQIINDCAETTGEAIYELENSLKALANLQGSDHKADEMSDLKTWVSAALTDEYTCTDEFDGQKVSKAVKNTIKKKVLNLAKLTSNCLALFNLLDY
;
A
#
# COMPACT_ATOMS: atom_id res chain seq x y z
N MET A 1 -64.56 44.64 -32.04
CA MET A 1 -64.01 43.37 -31.50
C MET A 1 -62.53 43.34 -31.84
N SER A 2 -61.66 43.72 -30.91
CA SER A 2 -60.21 43.50 -31.05
C SER A 2 -59.71 43.02 -29.69
N SER A 3 -59.38 41.74 -29.67
CA SER A 3 -59.03 40.95 -28.50
C SER A 3 -57.60 41.28 -28.07
N SER A 4 -57.44 41.70 -26.82
CA SER A 4 -56.16 41.92 -26.14
C SER A 4 -55.48 40.59 -25.79
N SER A 5 -55.13 39.81 -26.81
CA SER A 5 -54.41 38.53 -26.70
C SER A 5 -52.88 38.69 -26.70
N PHE A 6 -52.38 39.90 -27.00
CA PHE A 6 -50.96 40.21 -27.14
C PHE A 6 -50.11 40.03 -25.86
N PRO A 7 -50.54 40.48 -24.65
CA PRO A 7 -49.70 40.39 -23.45
C PRO A 7 -49.59 38.96 -22.88
N LEU A 8 -50.61 38.11 -23.09
CA LEU A 8 -50.61 36.73 -22.60
C LEU A 8 -49.61 35.86 -23.35
N VAL A 9 -49.46 36.06 -24.66
CA VAL A 9 -48.47 35.34 -25.48
C VAL A 9 -47.04 35.72 -25.09
N PHE A 10 -46.80 37.00 -24.81
CA PHE A 10 -45.48 37.49 -24.37
C PHE A 10 -45.08 36.91 -23.00
N ILE A 11 -46.00 36.85 -22.04
CA ILE A 11 -45.75 36.25 -20.73
C ILE A 11 -45.45 34.76 -20.87
N PHE A 12 -46.21 34.04 -21.69
CA PHE A 12 -45.97 32.61 -21.93
C PHE A 12 -44.60 32.35 -22.57
N CYS A 13 -44.21 33.15 -23.57
CA CYS A 13 -42.89 33.04 -24.20
C CYS A 13 -41.75 33.36 -23.21
N PHE A 14 -41.92 34.35 -22.35
CA PHE A 14 -40.90 34.72 -21.36
C PHE A 14 -40.73 33.64 -20.28
N SER A 15 -41.84 33.03 -19.82
CA SER A 15 -41.81 31.90 -18.90
C SER A 15 -41.16 30.65 -19.50
N ILE A 16 -41.42 30.36 -20.78
CA ILE A 16 -40.78 29.25 -21.51
C ILE A 16 -39.27 29.50 -21.67
N LEU A 17 -38.85 30.74 -21.95
CA LEU A 17 -37.43 31.11 -22.09
C LEU A 17 -36.66 30.96 -20.76
N LEU A 18 -37.28 31.31 -19.62
CA LEU A 18 -36.72 31.13 -18.28
C LEU A 18 -36.61 29.64 -17.88
N LEU A 19 -37.57 28.81 -18.30
CA LEU A 19 -37.53 27.35 -18.12
C LEU A 19 -36.44 26.68 -18.98
N LEU A 20 -36.15 27.21 -20.16
CA LEU A 20 -35.08 26.68 -21.03
C LEU A 20 -33.68 27.04 -20.48
N MET A 21 -33.50 28.22 -19.90
CA MET A 21 -32.23 28.66 -19.30
C MET A 21 -31.85 27.89 -18.02
N SER A 22 -32.82 27.30 -17.31
CA SER A 22 -32.58 26.56 -16.06
C SER A 22 -32.13 25.11 -16.26
N THR A 23 -32.06 24.61 -17.49
CA THR A 23 -31.60 23.22 -17.79
C THR A 23 -30.10 23.08 -18.02
N SER A 24 -29.30 24.15 -17.85
CA SER A 24 -27.83 24.05 -17.92
C SER A 24 -27.18 23.59 -16.60
N MET A 25 -27.82 22.68 -15.86
CA MET A 25 -27.10 21.93 -14.83
C MET A 25 -26.23 20.89 -15.52
N GLN A 26 -24.93 21.17 -15.53
CA GLN A 26 -23.87 20.37 -16.11
C GLN A 26 -24.01 18.90 -15.70
N THR A 27 -24.27 18.03 -16.69
CA THR A 27 -24.08 16.59 -16.56
C THR A 27 -22.58 16.31 -16.47
N VAL A 28 -22.01 16.52 -15.28
CA VAL A 28 -20.65 16.07 -15.00
C VAL A 28 -20.66 14.55 -15.07
N SER A 29 -20.17 14.00 -16.18
CA SER A 29 -20.05 12.56 -16.38
C SER A 29 -19.33 11.91 -15.19
N ALA A 30 -19.91 10.84 -14.64
CA ALA A 30 -19.31 10.06 -13.56
C ALA A 30 -17.86 9.61 -13.87
N ALA A 31 -17.52 9.45 -15.14
CA ALA A 31 -16.16 9.14 -15.58
C ALA A 31 -15.15 10.28 -15.31
N THR A 32 -15.58 11.54 -15.45
CA THR A 32 -14.75 12.72 -15.17
C THR A 32 -14.53 12.87 -13.66
N THR A 33 -15.57 12.68 -12.85
CA THR A 33 -15.49 12.69 -11.38
C THR A 33 -14.58 11.58 -10.86
N ASN A 34 -14.70 10.35 -11.38
CA ASN A 34 -13.83 9.24 -10.98
C ASN A 34 -12.35 9.48 -11.31
N LYS A 35 -12.05 10.07 -12.48
CA LYS A 35 -10.66 10.44 -12.83
C LYS A 35 -10.10 11.53 -11.92
N ALA A 36 -10.90 12.54 -11.57
CA ALA A 36 -10.51 13.59 -10.66
C ALA A 36 -10.23 13.04 -9.24
N CYS A 37 -11.12 12.18 -8.71
CA CYS A 37 -10.94 11.52 -7.43
C CYS A 37 -9.67 10.66 -7.40
N LEU A 38 -9.43 9.84 -8.42
CA LEU A 38 -8.22 9.00 -8.50
C LEU A 38 -6.94 9.84 -8.52
N LYS A 39 -6.94 10.99 -9.20
CA LYS A 39 -5.81 11.93 -9.19
C LYS A 39 -5.54 12.47 -7.79
N THR A 40 -6.59 12.82 -7.04
CA THR A 40 -6.49 13.25 -5.65
C THR A 40 -5.93 12.15 -4.75
N TYR A 41 -6.45 10.92 -4.85
CA TYR A 41 -5.98 9.79 -4.05
C TYR A 41 -4.51 9.45 -4.31
N LYS A 42 -4.09 9.46 -5.59
CA LYS A 42 -2.66 9.28 -5.93
C LYS A 42 -1.78 10.40 -5.39
N LYS A 43 -2.25 11.66 -5.38
CA LYS A 43 -1.52 12.76 -4.75
C LYS A 43 -1.38 12.57 -3.24
N PHE A 44 -2.45 12.14 -2.57
CA PHE A 44 -2.42 11.82 -1.14
C PHE A 44 -1.38 10.73 -0.83
N ILE A 45 -1.41 9.61 -1.55
CA ILE A 45 -0.42 8.52 -1.40
C ILE A 45 1.00 9.03 -1.65
N LYS A 46 1.19 9.83 -2.70
CA LYS A 46 2.51 10.41 -3.00
C LYS A 46 3.01 11.28 -1.85
N SER A 47 2.14 12.09 -1.26
CA SER A 47 2.48 12.95 -0.13
C SER A 47 2.93 12.12 1.09
N ALA A 48 2.15 11.10 1.47
CA ALA A 48 2.51 10.23 2.59
C ALA A 48 3.82 9.47 2.33
N CYS A 49 4.00 8.92 1.11
CA CYS A 49 5.22 8.23 0.72
C CYS A 49 6.46 9.13 0.69
N ASN A 50 6.33 10.45 0.52
CA ASN A 50 7.49 11.35 0.56
C ASN A 50 8.12 11.44 1.95
N SER A 51 7.38 11.10 3.00
CA SER A 51 7.88 11.07 4.38
C SER A 51 8.60 9.76 4.73
N THR A 52 8.66 8.79 3.82
CA THR A 52 9.26 7.47 4.07
C THR A 52 10.70 7.40 3.55
N THR A 53 11.49 6.42 4.04
CA THR A 53 12.88 6.22 3.63
C THR A 53 13.04 5.91 2.13
N TYR A 54 12.08 5.19 1.53
CA TYR A 54 12.10 4.79 0.12
C TYR A 54 10.84 5.25 -0.64
N PRO A 55 10.66 6.56 -0.92
CA PRO A 55 9.41 7.12 -1.44
C PRO A 55 8.96 6.51 -2.77
N LYS A 56 9.91 6.24 -3.67
CA LYS A 56 9.62 5.65 -4.99
C LYS A 56 9.06 4.23 -4.85
N VAL A 57 9.58 3.45 -3.91
CA VAL A 57 9.12 2.07 -3.63
C VAL A 57 7.73 2.12 -3.01
N CYS A 58 7.53 2.98 -1.99
CA CYS A 58 6.22 3.20 -1.35
C CYS A 58 5.15 3.57 -2.38
N TYR A 59 5.40 4.59 -3.21
CA TYR A 59 4.40 5.06 -4.17
C TYR A 59 4.09 4.01 -5.24
N LYS A 60 5.11 3.30 -5.72
CA LYS A 60 4.93 2.21 -6.69
C LYS A 60 4.06 1.08 -6.11
N ALA A 61 4.26 0.73 -4.84
CA ALA A 61 3.49 -0.31 -4.16
C ALA A 61 2.02 0.09 -3.94
N LEU A 62 1.77 1.34 -3.51
CA LEU A 62 0.45 1.74 -3.00
C LEU A 62 -0.43 2.47 -4.02
N SER A 63 0.14 3.13 -5.01
CA SER A 63 -0.64 3.87 -6.02
C SER A 63 -1.62 3.02 -6.86
N PRO A 64 -1.41 1.70 -7.08
CA PRO A 64 -2.44 0.84 -7.69
C PRO A 64 -3.70 0.73 -6.83
N SER A 65 -3.57 0.79 -5.50
CA SER A 65 -4.67 0.69 -4.53
C SER A 65 -5.31 2.04 -4.21
N ALA A 66 -5.06 3.08 -5.02
CA ALA A 66 -5.50 4.45 -4.73
C ALA A 66 -7.02 4.60 -4.53
N SER A 67 -7.84 3.86 -5.29
CA SER A 67 -9.30 3.90 -5.11
C SER A 67 -9.78 3.28 -3.78
N ALA A 68 -9.04 2.30 -3.26
CA ALA A 68 -9.32 1.67 -1.96
C ALA A 68 -8.84 2.55 -0.80
N ILE A 69 -7.63 3.12 -0.93
CA ILE A 69 -7.01 4.01 0.05
C ILE A 69 -7.77 5.34 0.19
N LYS A 70 -8.21 5.92 -0.94
CA LYS A 70 -8.79 7.27 -0.99
C LYS A 70 -7.84 8.31 -0.38
N THR A 71 -8.30 9.08 0.60
CA THR A 71 -7.51 10.04 1.40
C THR A 71 -7.56 9.67 2.88
N ASP A 72 -7.45 8.37 3.19
CA ASP A 72 -7.61 7.81 4.53
C ASP A 72 -6.28 7.18 4.97
N THR A 73 -5.65 7.76 6.00
CA THR A 73 -4.34 7.32 6.51
C THR A 73 -4.41 5.94 7.14
N ASN A 74 -5.52 5.57 7.79
CA ASN A 74 -5.68 4.23 8.37
C ASN A 74 -5.74 3.17 7.27
N LYS A 75 -6.50 3.43 6.20
CA LYS A 75 -6.53 2.54 5.02
C LYS A 75 -5.19 2.47 4.31
N LEU A 76 -4.47 3.59 4.21
CA LEU A 76 -3.11 3.62 3.67
C LEU A 76 -2.19 2.68 4.44
N CYS A 77 -2.16 2.78 5.77
CA CYS A 77 -1.29 1.96 6.62
C CYS A 77 -1.70 0.48 6.60
N SER A 78 -3.01 0.19 6.71
CA SER A 78 -3.53 -1.18 6.61
C SER A 78 -3.18 -1.84 5.28
N ILE A 79 -3.37 -1.14 4.16
CA ILE A 79 -3.03 -1.67 2.83
C ILE A 79 -1.51 -1.82 2.68
N ALA A 80 -0.71 -0.92 3.25
CA ALA A 80 0.75 -1.05 3.25
C ALA A 80 1.22 -2.30 4.02
N LEU A 81 0.62 -2.58 5.17
CA LEU A 81 0.93 -3.77 5.96
C LEU A 81 0.55 -5.05 5.21
N SER A 82 -0.67 -5.14 4.69
CA SER A 82 -1.11 -6.31 3.91
C SER A 82 -0.28 -6.50 2.63
N PHE A 83 0.09 -5.42 1.95
CA PHE A 83 0.96 -5.50 0.77
C PHE A 83 2.34 -6.03 1.14
N THR A 84 2.90 -5.55 2.25
CA THR A 84 4.21 -5.97 2.76
C THR A 84 4.17 -7.46 3.10
N LEU A 85 3.21 -7.92 3.91
CA LEU A 85 3.05 -9.35 4.23
C LEU A 85 2.93 -10.23 2.99
N ASN A 86 2.12 -9.83 2.01
CA ASN A 86 2.01 -10.57 0.75
C ASN A 86 3.35 -10.58 -0.03
N ALA A 87 4.11 -9.50 -0.01
CA ALA A 87 5.44 -9.47 -0.60
C ALA A 87 6.41 -10.42 0.15
N THR A 88 6.30 -10.52 1.48
CA THR A 88 7.08 -11.45 2.32
C THR A 88 6.77 -12.90 1.99
N TYR A 89 5.49 -13.30 1.91
CA TYR A 89 5.13 -14.65 1.46
C TYR A 89 5.69 -14.98 0.07
N ASN A 90 5.59 -14.04 -0.87
CA ASN A 90 6.13 -14.24 -2.21
C ASN A 90 7.66 -14.36 -2.18
N ALA A 91 8.36 -13.61 -1.32
CA ALA A 91 9.80 -13.73 -1.11
C ALA A 91 10.18 -15.10 -0.55
N SER A 92 9.58 -15.48 0.58
CA SER A 92 9.80 -16.77 1.26
C SER A 92 9.56 -17.96 0.32
N SER A 93 8.43 -17.97 -0.42
CA SER A 93 8.15 -19.02 -1.42
C SER A 93 9.21 -19.12 -2.52
N SER A 94 9.77 -17.98 -2.95
CA SER A 94 10.86 -17.99 -3.93
C SER A 94 12.17 -18.50 -3.33
N ILE A 95 12.47 -18.15 -2.08
CA ILE A 95 13.68 -18.62 -1.37
C ILE A 95 13.59 -20.14 -1.17
N ASP A 96 12.44 -20.65 -0.72
CA ASP A 96 12.16 -22.08 -0.59
C ASP A 96 12.27 -22.81 -1.95
N SER A 97 11.81 -22.19 -3.04
CA SER A 97 12.00 -22.76 -4.38
C SER A 97 13.48 -22.83 -4.78
N LEU A 98 14.27 -21.81 -4.41
CA LEU A 98 15.71 -21.79 -4.68
C LEU A 98 16.44 -22.86 -3.87
N SER A 99 16.07 -23.11 -2.61
CA SER A 99 16.72 -24.12 -1.75
C SER A 99 16.57 -25.56 -2.27
N LYS A 100 15.57 -25.77 -3.13
CA LYS A 100 15.25 -27.06 -3.79
C LYS A 100 15.92 -27.24 -5.15
N MET A 101 16.65 -26.26 -5.64
CA MET A 101 17.34 -26.36 -6.93
C MET A 101 18.44 -27.44 -6.91
N LYS A 102 18.56 -28.17 -8.02
CA LYS A 102 19.66 -29.13 -8.22
C LYS A 102 20.97 -28.37 -8.45
N GLY A 103 22.08 -28.96 -8.02
CA GLY A 103 23.42 -28.41 -8.25
C GLY A 103 23.89 -27.38 -7.22
N LEU A 104 23.11 -27.15 -6.16
CA LEU A 104 23.57 -26.38 -5.00
C LEU A 104 24.58 -27.19 -4.19
N SER A 105 25.66 -26.54 -3.77
CA SER A 105 26.54 -27.10 -2.75
C SER A 105 25.82 -27.19 -1.38
N PRO A 106 26.28 -28.04 -0.45
CA PRO A 106 25.71 -28.11 0.89
C PRO A 106 25.70 -26.77 1.63
N SER A 107 26.77 -25.96 1.47
CA SER A 107 26.88 -24.64 2.09
C SER A 107 25.89 -23.65 1.48
N GLU A 108 25.70 -23.65 0.16
CA GLU A 108 24.66 -22.81 -0.47
C GLU A 108 23.27 -23.18 0.01
N LYS A 109 22.97 -24.48 0.10
CA LYS A 109 21.67 -24.94 0.57
C LYS A 109 21.42 -24.52 2.02
N GLN A 110 22.42 -24.60 2.88
CA GLN A 110 22.32 -24.14 4.26
C GLN A 110 22.00 -22.64 4.33
N ILE A 111 22.79 -21.79 3.66
CA ILE A 111 22.58 -20.33 3.66
C ILE A 111 21.21 -19.94 3.08
N ILE A 112 20.72 -20.65 2.06
CA ILE A 112 19.37 -20.38 1.53
C ILE A 112 18.30 -20.78 2.54
N ASN A 113 18.50 -21.87 3.30
CA ASN A 113 17.57 -22.30 4.33
C ASN A 113 17.56 -21.35 5.53
N ASP A 114 18.72 -20.86 5.97
CA ASP A 114 18.83 -19.88 7.05
C ASP A 114 18.06 -18.59 6.68
N CYS A 115 18.19 -18.12 5.44
CA CYS A 115 17.39 -17.02 4.93
C CYS A 115 15.89 -17.36 4.80
N ALA A 116 15.55 -18.63 4.50
CA ALA A 116 14.15 -19.07 4.46
C ALA A 116 13.51 -19.05 5.86
N GLU A 117 14.27 -19.38 6.90
CA GLU A 117 13.86 -19.36 8.30
C GLU A 117 13.57 -17.92 8.75
N THR A 118 14.53 -17.01 8.60
CA THR A 118 14.36 -15.59 8.98
C THR A 118 13.24 -14.91 8.19
N THR A 119 13.08 -15.21 6.89
CA THR A 119 11.90 -14.69 6.14
C THR A 119 10.57 -15.34 6.56
N GLY A 120 10.60 -16.51 7.18
CA GLY A 120 9.46 -17.13 7.84
C GLY A 120 9.09 -16.46 9.17
N GLU A 121 10.09 -16.05 9.95
CA GLU A 121 9.90 -15.26 11.17
C GLU A 121 9.29 -13.89 10.84
N ALA A 122 9.79 -13.20 9.81
CA ALA A 122 9.21 -11.96 9.30
C ALA A 122 7.72 -12.10 8.92
N ILE A 123 7.29 -13.25 8.38
CA ILE A 123 5.87 -13.53 8.10
C ILE A 123 5.07 -13.56 9.41
N TYR A 124 5.54 -14.33 10.39
CA TYR A 124 4.88 -14.47 11.68
C TYR A 124 4.70 -13.10 12.38
N GLU A 125 5.72 -12.26 12.33
CA GLU A 125 5.68 -10.93 12.93
C GLU A 125 4.73 -9.98 12.20
N LEU A 126 4.74 -9.98 10.87
CA LEU A 126 3.80 -9.19 10.07
C LEU A 126 2.34 -9.67 10.24
N GLU A 127 2.10 -10.96 10.47
CA GLU A 127 0.78 -11.47 10.86
C GLU A 127 0.35 -10.97 12.24
N ASN A 128 1.25 -10.94 13.23
CA ASN A 128 0.94 -10.37 14.54
C ASN A 128 0.68 -8.85 14.47
N SER A 129 1.42 -8.14 13.62
CA SER A 129 1.16 -6.74 13.30
C SER A 129 -0.26 -6.53 12.77
N LEU A 130 -0.77 -7.44 11.91
CA LEU A 130 -2.15 -7.39 11.41
C LEU A 130 -3.19 -7.66 12.50
N LYS A 131 -2.90 -8.58 13.43
CA LYS A 131 -3.78 -8.85 14.58
C LYS A 131 -3.88 -7.62 15.48
N ALA A 132 -2.75 -7.00 15.82
CA ALA A 132 -2.72 -5.77 16.60
C ALA A 132 -3.47 -4.63 15.90
N LEU A 133 -3.28 -4.48 14.59
CA LEU A 133 -4.03 -3.52 13.78
C LEU A 133 -5.56 -3.74 13.86
N ALA A 134 -6.00 -5.01 13.87
CA ALA A 134 -7.42 -5.34 13.98
C ALA A 134 -7.97 -5.00 15.39
N ASN A 135 -7.17 -5.23 16.44
CA ASN A 135 -7.54 -4.93 17.83
C ASN A 135 -7.66 -3.42 18.12
N LEU A 136 -7.00 -2.55 17.35
CA LEU A 136 -7.13 -1.10 17.48
C LEU A 136 -8.60 -0.63 17.42
N GLN A 137 -9.46 -1.37 16.72
CA GLN A 137 -10.90 -1.16 16.74
C GLN A 137 -11.52 -1.86 17.95
N GLY A 138 -11.64 -1.12 19.05
CA GLY A 138 -12.36 -1.58 20.25
C GLY A 138 -11.48 -1.89 21.46
N SER A 139 -10.15 -1.82 21.32
CA SER A 139 -9.24 -1.82 22.46
C SER A 139 -9.28 -0.48 23.21
N ASP A 140 -9.31 -0.54 24.54
CA ASP A 140 -9.06 0.61 25.42
C ASP A 140 -7.56 0.96 25.50
N HIS A 141 -6.69 0.07 25.00
CA HIS A 141 -5.23 0.13 25.04
C HIS A 141 -4.62 0.34 23.65
N LYS A 142 -5.15 1.30 22.88
CA LYS A 142 -4.74 1.49 21.47
C LYS A 142 -3.27 1.88 21.30
N ALA A 143 -2.70 2.61 22.26
CA ALA A 143 -1.28 2.97 22.25
C ALA A 143 -0.39 1.73 22.38
N ASP A 144 -0.77 0.78 23.25
CA ASP A 144 -0.07 -0.48 23.43
C ASP A 144 -0.13 -1.32 22.15
N GLU A 145 -1.33 -1.54 21.58
CA GLU A 145 -1.51 -2.26 20.31
C GLU A 145 -0.71 -1.63 19.15
N MET A 146 -0.61 -0.30 19.10
CA MET A 146 0.19 0.39 18.09
C MET A 146 1.71 0.23 18.32
N SER A 147 2.16 0.26 19.58
CA SER A 147 3.55 0.01 19.95
C SER A 147 3.98 -1.40 19.58
N ASP A 148 3.13 -2.36 19.93
CA ASP A 148 3.24 -3.77 19.64
C ASP A 148 3.33 -4.00 18.11
N LEU A 149 2.37 -3.46 17.34
CA LEU A 149 2.41 -3.47 15.87
C LEU A 149 3.75 -2.95 15.32
N LYS A 150 4.21 -1.77 15.76
CA LYS A 150 5.46 -1.17 15.29
C LYS A 150 6.68 -2.03 15.66
N THR A 151 6.63 -2.70 16.80
CA THR A 151 7.68 -3.62 17.26
C THR A 151 7.81 -4.80 16.31
N TRP A 152 6.70 -5.48 16.00
CA TRP A 152 6.76 -6.61 15.06
C TRP A 152 7.13 -6.20 13.63
N VAL A 153 6.67 -5.04 13.13
CA VAL A 153 7.13 -4.56 11.81
C VAL A 153 8.64 -4.26 11.81
N SER A 154 9.18 -3.77 12.93
CA SER A 154 10.62 -3.50 13.08
C SER A 154 11.44 -4.78 13.17
N ALA A 155 10.91 -5.80 13.85
CA ALA A 155 11.51 -7.12 13.92
C ALA A 155 11.56 -7.78 12.52
N ALA A 156 10.47 -7.68 11.75
CA ALA A 156 10.42 -8.27 10.41
C ALA A 156 11.45 -7.63 9.47
N LEU A 157 11.65 -6.32 9.62
CA LEU A 157 12.70 -5.61 8.89
C LEU A 157 14.11 -6.09 9.29
N THR A 158 14.32 -6.44 10.55
CA THR A 158 15.59 -6.96 11.05
C THR A 158 15.87 -8.34 10.46
N ASP A 159 14.89 -9.24 10.47
CA ASP A 159 15.00 -10.58 9.89
C ASP A 159 15.30 -10.54 8.38
N GLU A 160 14.66 -9.63 7.66
CA GLU A 160 14.92 -9.39 6.24
C GLU A 160 16.37 -8.95 6.00
N TYR A 161 16.96 -8.12 6.88
CA TYR A 161 18.38 -7.79 6.78
C TYR A 161 19.28 -8.97 7.15
N THR A 162 18.94 -9.72 8.22
CA THR A 162 19.65 -10.93 8.64
C THR A 162 19.78 -11.92 7.48
N CYS A 163 18.67 -12.26 6.80
CA CYS A 163 18.73 -13.10 5.59
C CYS A 163 19.75 -12.58 4.58
N THR A 164 19.81 -11.26 4.34
CA THR A 164 20.71 -10.73 3.31
C THR A 164 22.18 -10.69 3.74
N ASP A 165 22.43 -10.56 5.04
CA ASP A 165 23.76 -10.52 5.64
C ASP A 165 24.41 -11.90 5.70
N GLU A 166 23.61 -12.97 5.82
CA GLU A 166 24.09 -14.36 5.73
C GLU A 166 24.85 -14.66 4.43
N PHE A 167 24.57 -13.93 3.34
CA PHE A 167 25.26 -14.13 2.06
C PHE A 167 26.60 -13.39 1.97
N ASP A 168 26.94 -12.52 2.91
CA ASP A 168 28.17 -11.73 2.88
C ASP A 168 29.37 -12.53 3.41
N GLY A 169 30.49 -12.43 2.68
CA GLY A 169 31.68 -13.25 2.94
C GLY A 169 31.55 -14.75 2.59
N GLN A 170 30.36 -15.25 2.27
CA GLN A 170 30.12 -16.68 2.03
C GLN A 170 30.41 -17.13 0.59
N LYS A 171 30.76 -18.42 0.45
CA LYS A 171 31.00 -19.10 -0.84
C LYS A 171 29.67 -19.53 -1.51
N VAL A 172 28.83 -18.56 -1.86
CA VAL A 172 27.59 -18.76 -2.61
C VAL A 172 27.78 -18.30 -4.06
N SER A 173 27.20 -19.03 -5.01
CA SER A 173 27.21 -18.59 -6.41
C SER A 173 26.61 -17.19 -6.55
N LYS A 174 27.28 -16.35 -7.36
CA LYS A 174 26.88 -14.94 -7.56
C LYS A 174 25.45 -14.79 -8.04
N ALA A 175 24.96 -15.75 -8.83
CA ALA A 175 23.59 -15.77 -9.33
C ALA A 175 22.57 -15.95 -8.21
N VAL A 176 22.76 -16.94 -7.32
CA VAL A 176 21.88 -17.19 -6.16
C VAL A 176 21.89 -15.99 -5.22
N LYS A 177 23.10 -15.55 -4.82
CA LYS A 177 23.28 -14.40 -3.93
C LYS A 177 22.57 -13.15 -4.45
N ASN A 178 22.79 -12.78 -5.72
CA ASN A 178 22.17 -11.59 -6.30
C ASN A 178 20.65 -11.70 -6.39
N THR A 179 20.13 -12.90 -6.67
CA THR A 179 18.69 -13.13 -6.79
C THR A 179 18.01 -12.95 -5.44
N ILE A 180 18.53 -13.58 -4.38
CA ILE A 180 17.96 -13.50 -3.03
C ILE A 180 18.12 -12.08 -2.47
N LYS A 181 19.35 -11.53 -2.45
CA LYS A 181 19.57 -10.17 -1.92
C LYS A 181 18.71 -9.13 -2.63
N LYS A 182 18.58 -9.17 -3.96
CA LYS A 182 17.71 -8.23 -4.67
C LYS A 182 16.26 -8.31 -4.22
N LYS A 183 15.74 -9.53 -3.99
CA LYS A 183 14.35 -9.75 -3.61
C LYS A 183 14.10 -9.31 -2.18
N VAL A 184 14.95 -9.74 -1.25
CA VAL A 184 14.78 -9.45 0.18
C VAL A 184 15.11 -7.99 0.50
N LEU A 185 16.11 -7.37 -0.13
CA LEU A 185 16.34 -5.92 0.05
C LEU A 185 15.21 -5.06 -0.54
N ASN A 186 14.48 -5.54 -1.55
CA ASN A 186 13.27 -4.84 -2.00
C ASN A 186 12.14 -4.99 -0.98
N LEU A 187 12.05 -6.13 -0.31
CA LEU A 187 11.12 -6.38 0.77
C LEU A 187 11.43 -5.50 2.00
N ALA A 188 12.68 -5.43 2.45
CA ALA A 188 13.16 -4.52 3.50
C ALA A 188 12.77 -3.05 3.24
N LYS A 189 12.77 -2.61 1.98
CA LYS A 189 12.31 -1.26 1.61
C LYS A 189 10.80 -1.10 1.78
N LEU A 190 10.01 -2.13 1.52
CA LEU A 190 8.56 -2.12 1.75
C LEU A 190 8.27 -2.09 3.25
N THR A 191 8.89 -2.97 4.03
CA THR A 191 8.73 -3.07 5.49
C THR A 191 9.16 -1.78 6.18
N SER A 192 10.31 -1.21 5.82
CA SER A 192 10.76 0.11 6.31
C SER A 192 9.79 1.23 5.97
N ASN A 193 9.23 1.26 4.76
CA ASN A 193 8.21 2.25 4.40
C ASN A 193 6.90 2.02 5.17
N CYS A 194 6.50 0.77 5.38
CA CYS A 194 5.31 0.41 6.16
C CYS A 194 5.43 0.95 7.59
N LEU A 195 6.55 0.70 8.26
CA LEU A 195 6.85 1.26 9.59
C LEU A 195 6.78 2.80 9.59
N ALA A 196 7.40 3.44 8.60
CA ALA A 196 7.38 4.89 8.48
C ALA A 196 5.96 5.46 8.32
N LEU A 197 5.07 4.76 7.62
CA LEU A 197 3.67 5.17 7.48
C LEU A 197 2.90 5.04 8.79
N PHE A 198 3.12 3.99 9.58
CA PHE A 198 2.51 3.86 10.92
C PHE A 198 3.02 4.91 11.90
N ASN A 199 4.22 5.45 11.70
CA ASN A 199 4.72 6.58 12.47
C ASN A 199 4.04 7.92 12.14
N LEU A 200 3.18 7.97 11.11
CA LEU A 200 2.31 9.12 10.84
C LEU A 200 1.00 9.12 11.64
N LEU A 201 0.71 8.03 12.35
CA LEU A 201 -0.49 7.90 13.18
C LEU A 201 -0.14 8.27 14.62
N ASP A 202 -0.94 9.18 15.19
CA ASP A 202 -0.88 9.55 16.60
C ASP A 202 -1.81 8.61 17.40
N TYR A 203 -1.22 7.81 18.28
CA TYR A 203 -1.90 6.92 19.23
C TYR A 203 -1.35 7.15 20.63
#